data_AF-A0A9D1FVG4-F1
#
_entry.id   AF-A0A9D1FVG4-F1
#
_cell.length_a   1.000
_cell.length_b   1.000
_cell.length_c   1.000
_cell.angle_alpha   90.00
_cell.angle_beta   90.00
_cell.angle_gamma   90.00
#
_symmetry.space_group_name_H-M   'P 1'
#
loop_
_entity.id
_entity.type
_entity.pdbx_description
1 polymer ?
#
loop_
_entity_poly.entity_id
_entity_poly.type
_entity_poly.pdbx_seq_one_letter_code
_entity_poly.pdbx_strand_id
1 'polypeptide(L)'
;MGFLTGAYLKMQTARMRLQLQHELTSIMSQMNRVTKQVGQMERMMSSQQRQMNMAMQNQYRFGMMDLANRQGFNFLNGASVWDAAGLSDAQKAERLQYMQAYQNTQQQMQMQFAQAQSIWADQFEMMREAQLQPLKDLEESLAVRKANIESRIKLIEGQEQAAQQMEKSSQKDFVPDYTGQG
;
A
#
# COMPACT_ATOMS: atom_id res chain seq x y z
N MET A 1 -11.94 -7.10 57.01
CA MET A 1 -11.31 -6.05 56.19
C MET A 1 -11.14 -6.44 54.72
N GLY A 2 -10.88 -7.72 54.37
CA GLY A 2 -10.60 -8.16 53.00
C GLY A 2 -11.72 -7.99 51.97
N PHE A 3 -12.99 -8.06 52.38
CA PHE A 3 -14.15 -7.92 51.48
C PHE A 3 -14.25 -6.54 50.83
N LEU A 4 -14.13 -5.46 51.63
CA LEU A 4 -14.20 -4.07 51.13
C LEU A 4 -13.03 -3.74 50.20
N THR A 5 -11.83 -4.24 50.51
CA THR A 5 -10.66 -4.11 49.63
C THR A 5 -10.83 -4.87 48.32
N GLY A 6 -11.41 -6.08 48.34
CA GLY A 6 -11.71 -6.86 47.14
C GLY A 6 -12.74 -6.15 46.24
N ALA A 7 -13.81 -5.62 46.82
CA ALA A 7 -14.83 -4.87 46.10
C ALA A 7 -14.28 -3.58 45.45
N TYR A 8 -13.44 -2.83 46.18
CA TYR A 8 -12.77 -1.64 45.64
C TYR A 8 -11.85 -1.98 44.46
N LEU A 9 -11.00 -3.00 44.61
CA LEU A 9 -10.07 -3.43 43.57
C LEU A 9 -10.83 -3.88 42.31
N LYS A 10 -11.90 -4.66 42.48
CA LYS A 10 -12.76 -5.11 41.37
C LYS A 10 -13.40 -3.94 40.62
N MET A 11 -13.89 -2.93 41.32
CA MET A 11 -14.46 -1.73 40.69
C MET A 11 -13.39 -0.94 39.92
N GLN A 12 -12.20 -0.77 40.52
CA GLN A 12 -11.10 -0.07 39.90
C GLN A 12 -10.59 -0.79 38.64
N THR A 13 -10.39 -2.11 38.72
CA THR A 13 -9.95 -2.94 37.58
C THR A 13 -11.01 -2.96 36.47
N ALA A 14 -12.30 -3.05 36.81
CA ALA A 14 -13.37 -3.00 35.83
C ALA A 14 -13.41 -1.66 35.06
N ARG A 15 -13.25 -0.53 35.76
CA ARG A 15 -13.18 0.80 35.12
C ARG A 15 -11.98 0.90 34.19
N MET A 16 -10.83 0.41 34.63
CA MET A 16 -9.60 0.45 33.84
C MET A 16 -9.69 -0.48 32.62
N ARG A 17 -10.33 -1.65 32.75
CA ARG A 17 -10.63 -2.54 31.61
C ARG A 17 -11.49 -1.84 30.55
N LEU A 18 -12.56 -1.16 30.96
CA LEU A 18 -13.43 -0.42 30.04
C LEU A 18 -12.67 0.68 29.31
N GLN A 19 -11.82 1.43 30.01
CA GLN A 19 -10.97 2.45 29.39
C GLN A 19 -10.04 1.86 28.33
N LEU A 20 -9.35 0.76 28.66
CA LEU A 20 -8.48 0.06 27.71
C LEU A 20 -9.25 -0.52 26.51
N GLN A 21 -10.48 -1.03 26.71
CA GLN A 21 -11.32 -1.51 25.61
C GLN A 21 -11.75 -0.37 24.67
N HIS A 22 -12.05 0.82 25.21
CA HIS A 22 -12.31 2.00 24.39
C HIS A 22 -11.08 2.43 23.59
N GLU A 23 -9.90 2.45 24.22
CA GLU A 23 -8.65 2.73 23.54
C GLU A 23 -8.36 1.69 22.43
N LEU A 24 -8.58 0.41 22.71
CA LEU A 24 -8.44 -0.68 21.72
C LEU A 24 -9.34 -0.46 20.50
N THR A 25 -10.61 -0.10 20.74
CA THR A 25 -11.58 0.16 19.66
C THR A 25 -11.17 1.38 18.82
N SER A 26 -10.65 2.43 19.47
CA SER A 26 -10.10 3.59 18.78
C SER A 26 -8.91 3.20 17.89
N ILE A 27 -7.95 2.43 18.41
CA ILE A 27 -6.80 1.94 17.65
C ILE A 27 -7.25 1.08 16.47
N MET A 28 -8.17 0.14 16.68
CA MET A 28 -8.72 -0.69 15.60
C MET A 28 -9.39 0.15 14.51
N SER A 29 -10.12 1.20 14.89
CA SER A 29 -10.72 2.12 13.92
C SER A 29 -9.65 2.84 13.09
N GLN A 30 -8.58 3.31 13.75
CA GLN A 30 -7.44 3.95 13.08
C GLN A 30 -6.73 2.97 12.15
N MET A 31 -6.43 1.75 12.60
CA MET A 31 -5.82 0.70 11.77
C MET A 31 -6.65 0.46 10.52
N ASN A 32 -7.96 0.26 10.66
CA ASN A 32 -8.85 0.03 9.51
C ASN A 32 -8.85 1.20 8.50
N ARG A 33 -8.73 2.45 8.98
CA ARG A 33 -8.62 3.61 8.09
C ARG A 33 -7.29 3.62 7.34
N VAL A 34 -6.21 3.33 8.04
CA VAL A 34 -4.84 3.33 7.50
C VAL A 34 -4.68 2.21 6.46
N THR A 35 -5.09 0.99 6.78
CA THR A 35 -5.07 -0.13 5.83
C THR A 35 -5.92 0.17 4.58
N LYS A 36 -7.08 0.82 4.73
CA LYS A 36 -7.88 1.28 3.58
C LYS A 36 -7.15 2.34 2.77
N GLN A 37 -6.50 3.29 3.42
CA GLN A 37 -5.75 4.36 2.77
C GLN A 37 -4.56 3.79 1.99
N VAL A 38 -3.80 2.88 2.58
CA VAL A 38 -2.73 2.11 1.90
C VAL A 38 -3.28 1.44 0.64
N GLY A 39 -4.33 0.63 0.77
CA GLY A 39 -4.91 -0.08 -0.39
C GLY A 39 -5.56 0.85 -1.43
N GLN A 40 -6.00 2.05 -1.06
CA GLN A 40 -6.46 3.06 -2.02
C GLN A 40 -5.29 3.70 -2.76
N MET A 41 -4.22 4.09 -2.06
CA MET A 41 -3.04 4.69 -2.67
C MET A 41 -2.33 3.69 -3.58
N GLU A 42 -2.21 2.42 -3.20
CA GLU A 42 -1.62 1.40 -4.07
C GLU A 42 -2.39 1.23 -5.38
N ARG A 43 -3.73 1.23 -5.32
CA ARG A 43 -4.58 1.18 -6.51
C ARG A 43 -4.44 2.44 -7.36
N MET A 44 -4.38 3.61 -6.74
CA MET A 44 -4.17 4.89 -7.41
C MET A 44 -2.82 4.92 -8.12
N MET A 45 -1.73 4.57 -7.43
CA MET A 45 -0.38 4.51 -8.00
C MET A 45 -0.29 3.49 -9.13
N SER A 46 -0.89 2.30 -8.97
CA SER A 46 -0.93 1.30 -10.05
C SER A 46 -1.71 1.80 -11.27
N SER A 47 -2.79 2.56 -11.06
CA SER A 47 -3.54 3.21 -12.14
C SER A 47 -2.69 4.29 -12.82
N GLN A 48 -2.02 5.14 -12.04
CA GLN A 48 -1.15 6.20 -12.55
C GLN A 48 0.04 5.64 -13.35
N GLN A 49 0.67 4.57 -12.85
CA GLN A 49 1.76 3.88 -13.55
C GLN A 49 1.28 3.31 -14.89
N ARG A 50 0.10 2.68 -14.94
CA ARG A 50 -0.49 2.20 -16.20
C ARG A 50 -0.79 3.35 -17.17
N GLN A 51 -1.36 4.44 -16.68
CA GLN A 51 -1.65 5.62 -17.52
C GLN A 51 -0.36 6.24 -18.07
N MET A 52 0.68 6.38 -17.26
CA MET A 52 1.98 6.88 -17.73
C MET A 52 2.63 5.93 -18.73
N ASN A 53 2.60 4.62 -18.49
CA ASN A 53 3.13 3.64 -19.44
C ASN A 53 2.40 3.73 -20.79
N MET A 54 1.06 3.88 -20.78
CA MET A 54 0.28 4.10 -21.99
C MET A 54 0.63 5.44 -22.66
N ALA A 55 0.77 6.52 -21.89
CA ALA A 55 1.13 7.84 -22.42
C ALA A 55 2.52 7.82 -23.08
N MET A 56 3.50 7.18 -22.43
CA MET A 56 4.84 6.98 -22.98
C MET A 56 4.81 6.12 -24.24
N GLN A 57 4.10 5.00 -24.22
CA GLN A 57 3.98 4.15 -25.40
C GLN A 57 3.32 4.88 -26.57
N ASN A 58 2.30 5.71 -26.29
CA ASN A 58 1.69 6.58 -27.29
C ASN A 58 2.69 7.61 -27.82
N GLN A 59 3.46 8.26 -26.95
CA GLN A 59 4.50 9.22 -27.35
C GLN A 59 5.56 8.57 -28.23
N TYR A 60 6.00 7.36 -27.89
CA TYR A 60 6.91 6.58 -28.73
C TYR A 60 6.29 6.27 -30.09
N ARG A 61 5.03 5.82 -30.11
CA ARG A 61 4.31 5.52 -31.36
C ARG A 61 4.14 6.76 -32.24
N PHE A 62 3.79 7.91 -31.66
CA PHE A 62 3.69 9.17 -32.38
C PHE A 62 5.05 9.66 -32.87
N GLY A 63 6.11 9.54 -32.07
CA GLY A 63 7.48 9.89 -32.46
C GLY A 63 7.99 9.01 -33.61
N MET A 64 7.72 7.70 -33.55
CA MET A 64 7.98 6.77 -34.65
C MET A 64 7.22 7.14 -35.92
N MET A 65 5.95 7.55 -35.79
CA MET A 65 5.12 7.96 -36.92
C MET A 65 5.57 9.30 -37.53
N ASP A 66 5.96 10.27 -36.71
CA ASP A 66 6.53 11.55 -37.17
C ASP A 66 7.88 11.32 -37.86
N LEU A 67 8.75 10.49 -37.27
CA LEU A 67 10.02 10.12 -37.87
C LEU A 67 9.83 9.44 -39.23
N ALA A 68 8.89 8.51 -39.33
CA ALA A 68 8.54 7.88 -40.59
C ALA A 68 8.10 8.92 -41.63
N ASN A 69 7.16 9.80 -41.27
CA ASN A 69 6.69 10.85 -42.18
C ASN A 69 7.82 11.81 -42.63
N ARG A 70 8.71 12.21 -41.71
CA ARG A 70 9.86 13.07 -42.02
C ARG A 70 10.87 12.41 -42.97
N GLN A 71 11.03 11.10 -42.88
CA GLN A 71 11.89 10.33 -43.79
C GLN A 71 11.17 9.91 -45.08
N GLY A 72 10.03 10.52 -45.40
CA GLY A 72 9.28 10.27 -46.64
C GLY A 72 8.43 9.00 -46.63
N PHE A 73 8.33 8.30 -45.49
CA PHE A 73 7.38 7.20 -45.31
C PHE A 73 6.00 7.77 -45.02
N ASN A 74 5.20 7.95 -46.07
CA ASN A 74 3.82 8.36 -45.95
C ASN A 74 2.92 7.15 -45.64
N PHE A 75 2.78 6.80 -44.36
CA PHE A 75 1.92 5.69 -43.90
C PHE A 75 0.44 5.87 -44.30
N LEU A 76 0.00 7.12 -44.56
CA LEU A 76 -1.38 7.44 -44.95
C LEU A 76 -1.68 7.14 -46.42
N ASN A 77 -0.67 7.03 -47.28
CA ASN A 77 -0.86 6.92 -48.73
C ASN A 77 -0.69 5.49 -49.27
N GLY A 78 -0.47 4.49 -48.40
CA GLY A 78 -0.42 3.06 -48.79
C GLY A 78 0.73 2.67 -49.74
N ALA A 79 1.50 3.63 -50.25
CA ALA A 79 2.66 3.39 -51.11
C ALA A 79 3.76 2.73 -50.28
N SER A 80 3.82 1.41 -50.35
CA SER A 80 4.84 0.64 -49.67
C SER A 80 6.23 1.01 -50.24
N VAL A 81 7.25 1.02 -49.39
CA VAL A 81 8.66 1.13 -49.81
C VAL A 81 9.06 0.00 -50.76
N TRP A 82 8.27 -1.07 -50.76
CA TRP A 82 8.43 -2.26 -51.59
C TRP A 82 7.91 -2.06 -53.01
N ASP A 83 7.12 -1.00 -53.26
CA ASP A 83 6.68 -0.65 -54.60
C ASP A 83 7.82 0.10 -55.30
N ALA A 84 8.74 -0.67 -55.85
CA ALA A 84 9.91 -0.22 -56.61
C ALA A 84 9.71 -0.36 -58.13
N ALA A 85 8.50 -0.69 -58.57
CA ALA A 85 8.15 -0.80 -59.98
C ALA A 85 8.21 0.60 -60.62
N GLY A 86 9.14 0.80 -61.56
CA GLY A 86 9.27 2.04 -62.33
C GLY A 86 10.29 3.07 -61.82
N LEU A 87 10.99 2.79 -60.72
CA LEU A 87 12.08 3.67 -60.23
C LEU A 87 13.40 3.38 -60.98
N SER A 88 14.16 4.44 -61.27
CA SER A 88 15.54 4.32 -61.78
C SER A 88 16.48 3.74 -60.71
N ASP A 89 17.61 3.18 -61.12
CA ASP A 89 18.56 2.56 -60.18
C ASP A 89 19.17 3.56 -59.19
N ALA A 90 19.32 4.83 -59.59
CA ALA A 90 19.73 5.91 -58.69
C ALA A 90 18.67 6.17 -57.60
N GLN A 91 17.38 6.17 -57.95
CA GLN A 91 16.28 6.35 -57.00
C GLN A 91 16.12 5.14 -56.06
N LYS A 92 16.38 3.92 -56.55
CA LYS A 92 16.40 2.73 -55.71
C LYS A 92 17.53 2.78 -54.68
N ALA A 93 18.72 3.22 -55.08
CA ALA A 93 19.88 3.39 -54.18
C ALA A 93 19.61 4.43 -53.09
N GLU A 94 19.03 5.58 -53.46
CA GLU A 94 18.63 6.62 -52.50
C GLU A 94 17.58 6.10 -51.49
N ARG A 95 16.57 5.36 -51.97
CA ARG A 95 15.52 4.76 -51.14
C ARG A 95 16.07 3.72 -50.15
N LEU A 96 17.05 2.92 -50.58
CA LEU A 96 17.73 1.95 -49.72
C LEU A 96 18.49 2.64 -48.57
N GLN A 97 19.11 3.78 -48.87
CA GLN A 97 19.85 4.59 -47.89
C GLN A 97 18.90 5.20 -46.85
N TYR A 98 17.74 5.71 -47.26
CA TYR A 98 16.68 6.15 -46.33
C TYR A 98 16.15 5.01 -45.48
N MET A 99 15.99 3.80 -46.03
CA MET A 99 15.55 2.64 -45.27
C MET A 99 16.53 2.22 -44.16
N GLN A 100 17.84 2.25 -44.46
CA GLN A 100 18.87 2.01 -43.45
C GLN A 100 18.90 3.11 -42.39
N ALA A 101 18.77 4.38 -42.79
CA ALA A 101 18.67 5.50 -41.86
C ALA A 101 17.45 5.38 -40.93
N TYR A 102 16.30 4.96 -41.46
CA TYR A 102 15.08 4.71 -40.69
C TYR A 102 15.28 3.59 -39.67
N GLN A 103 15.82 2.43 -40.08
CA GLN A 103 16.08 1.31 -39.18
C GLN A 103 17.08 1.68 -38.07
N ASN A 104 18.16 2.40 -38.40
CA ASN A 104 19.13 2.87 -37.43
C ASN A 104 18.50 3.85 -36.43
N THR A 105 17.66 4.77 -36.90
CA THR A 105 16.99 5.76 -36.04
C THR A 105 15.91 5.12 -35.18
N GLN A 106 15.17 4.14 -35.72
CA GLN A 106 14.21 3.33 -34.97
C GLN A 106 14.89 2.58 -33.81
N GLN A 107 16.03 1.93 -34.07
CA GLN A 107 16.79 1.25 -33.03
C GLN A 107 17.29 2.22 -31.96
N GLN A 108 17.78 3.40 -32.35
CA GLN A 108 18.16 4.44 -31.37
C GLN A 108 16.97 4.90 -30.53
N MET A 109 15.81 5.19 -31.13
CA MET A 109 14.64 5.59 -30.37
C MET A 109 14.13 4.47 -29.45
N GLN A 110 14.21 3.21 -29.87
CA GLN A 110 13.85 2.08 -29.04
C GLN A 110 14.77 1.97 -27.81
N MET A 111 16.08 2.17 -27.98
CA MET A 111 17.03 2.20 -26.86
C MET A 111 16.77 3.37 -25.91
N GLN A 112 16.55 4.57 -26.44
CA GLN A 112 16.22 5.76 -25.62
C GLN A 112 14.91 5.56 -24.86
N PHE A 113 13.91 4.94 -25.50
CA PHE A 113 12.64 4.63 -24.85
C PHE A 113 12.80 3.59 -23.74
N ALA A 114 13.58 2.53 -23.98
CA ALA A 114 13.84 1.52 -22.96
C ALA A 114 14.58 2.13 -21.74
N GLN A 115 15.54 3.03 -21.97
CA GLN A 115 16.23 3.77 -20.91
C GLN A 115 15.28 4.72 -20.18
N ALA A 116 14.42 5.44 -20.89
CA ALA A 116 13.40 6.28 -20.27
C ALA A 116 12.46 5.42 -19.40
N GLN A 117 12.03 4.27 -19.91
CA GLN A 117 11.15 3.35 -19.19
C GLN A 117 11.76 2.87 -17.87
N SER A 118 13.07 2.60 -17.83
CA SER A 118 13.73 2.22 -16.57
C SER A 118 13.76 3.39 -15.57
N ILE A 119 14.14 4.59 -16.02
CA ILE A 119 14.18 5.79 -15.17
C ILE A 119 12.80 6.11 -14.57
N TRP A 120 11.75 5.98 -15.38
CA TRP A 120 10.37 6.18 -14.92
C TRP A 120 9.93 5.10 -13.93
N ALA A 121 10.30 3.84 -14.15
CA ALA A 121 10.02 2.77 -13.21
C ALA A 121 10.66 3.06 -11.84
N ASP A 122 11.93 3.45 -11.81
CA ASP A 122 12.65 3.80 -10.58
C ASP A 122 12.01 5.01 -9.87
N GLN A 123 11.62 6.05 -10.62
CA GLN A 123 10.91 7.20 -10.06
C GLN A 123 9.56 6.81 -9.44
N PHE A 124 8.80 5.93 -10.11
CA PHE A 124 7.53 5.44 -9.58
C PHE A 124 7.73 4.63 -8.30
N GLU A 125 8.78 3.80 -8.23
CA GLU A 125 9.11 3.07 -7.02
C GLU A 125 9.47 4.01 -5.87
N MET A 126 10.33 5.02 -6.11
CA MET A 126 10.65 6.03 -5.09
C MET A 126 9.41 6.80 -4.62
N MET A 127 8.53 7.22 -5.53
CA MET A 127 7.29 7.91 -5.17
C MET A 127 6.35 7.00 -4.38
N ARG A 128 6.26 5.73 -4.78
CA ARG A 128 5.46 4.71 -4.09
C ARG A 128 5.97 4.52 -2.67
N GLU A 129 7.27 4.38 -2.49
CA GLU A 129 7.90 4.22 -1.18
C GLU A 129 7.68 5.47 -0.31
N ALA A 130 7.99 6.67 -0.83
CA ALA A 130 7.84 7.92 -0.08
C ALA A 130 6.42 8.16 0.46
N GLN A 131 5.40 7.74 -0.28
CA GLN A 131 3.99 7.91 0.12
C GLN A 131 3.46 6.75 0.97
N LEU A 132 3.88 5.51 0.71
CA LEU A 132 3.40 4.35 1.46
C LEU A 132 4.15 4.14 2.78
N GLN A 133 5.43 4.50 2.85
CA GLN A 133 6.25 4.24 4.03
C GLN A 133 5.69 4.88 5.30
N PRO A 134 5.27 6.16 5.31
CA PRO A 134 4.67 6.76 6.51
C PRO A 134 3.39 6.05 6.98
N LEU A 135 2.60 5.50 6.06
CA LEU A 135 1.40 4.75 6.42
C LEU A 135 1.73 3.36 6.95
N LYS A 136 2.76 2.70 6.41
CA LYS A 136 3.25 1.41 6.92
C LYS A 136 3.84 1.56 8.31
N ASP A 137 4.67 2.57 8.54
CA ASP A 137 5.23 2.88 9.85
C ASP A 137 4.10 3.15 10.87
N LEU A 138 3.05 3.85 10.43
CA LEU A 138 1.90 4.11 11.27
C LEU A 138 1.07 2.85 11.54
N GLU A 139 0.87 1.98 10.56
CA GLU A 139 0.23 0.66 10.73
C GLU A 139 1.00 -0.21 11.73
N GLU A 140 2.32 -0.28 11.62
CA GLU A 140 3.19 -0.99 12.56
C GLU A 140 3.09 -0.39 13.96
N SER A 141 3.14 0.95 14.08
CA SER A 141 2.99 1.63 15.37
C SER A 141 1.65 1.33 16.04
N LEU A 142 0.56 1.26 15.26
CA LEU A 142 -0.76 0.94 15.75
C LEU A 142 -0.87 -0.54 16.14
N ALA A 143 -0.22 -1.44 15.40
CA ALA A 143 -0.16 -2.86 15.74
C ALA A 143 0.58 -3.09 17.06
N VAL A 144 1.71 -2.40 17.30
CA VAL A 144 2.42 -2.43 18.57
C VAL A 144 1.57 -1.89 19.71
N ARG A 145 0.89 -0.74 19.51
CA ARG A 145 -0.02 -0.18 20.52
C ARG A 145 -1.19 -1.12 20.83
N LYS A 146 -1.77 -1.75 19.81
CA LYS A 146 -2.81 -2.77 19.97
C LYS A 146 -2.32 -3.91 20.86
N ALA A 147 -1.17 -4.51 20.53
CA ALA A 147 -0.59 -5.60 21.31
C ALA A 147 -0.31 -5.18 22.77
N ASN A 148 0.16 -3.95 22.98
CA ASN A 148 0.37 -3.41 24.33
C ASN A 148 -0.94 -3.30 25.12
N ILE A 149 -2.01 -2.76 24.51
CA ILE A 149 -3.32 -2.63 25.16
C ILE A 149 -3.93 -4.01 25.43
N GLU A 150 -3.86 -4.94 24.49
CA GLU A 150 -4.32 -6.32 24.70
C GLU A 150 -3.59 -7.00 25.87
N SER A 151 -2.28 -6.76 26.00
CA SER A 151 -1.51 -7.24 27.15
C SER A 151 -1.96 -6.61 28.47
N ARG A 152 -2.25 -5.30 28.48
CA ARG A 152 -2.76 -4.60 29.67
C ARG A 152 -4.15 -5.10 30.06
N ILE A 153 -5.04 -5.34 29.09
CA ILE A 153 -6.36 -5.92 29.32
C ILE A 153 -6.23 -7.27 30.01
N LYS A 154 -5.38 -8.18 29.50
CA LYS A 154 -5.16 -9.50 30.11
C LYS A 154 -4.65 -9.41 31.54
N LEU A 155 -3.72 -8.48 31.82
CA LEU A 155 -3.24 -8.24 33.18
C LEU A 155 -4.36 -7.81 34.12
N ILE A 156 -5.20 -6.86 33.68
CA ILE A 156 -6.32 -6.36 34.47
C ILE A 156 -7.38 -7.43 34.68
N GLU A 157 -7.65 -8.26 33.68
CA GLU A 157 -8.57 -9.40 33.83
C GLU A 157 -8.06 -10.39 34.88
N GLY A 158 -6.75 -10.66 34.93
CA GLY A 158 -6.13 -11.44 35.99
C GLY A 158 -6.26 -10.80 37.37
N GLN A 159 -6.06 -9.48 37.47
CA GLN A 159 -6.25 -8.73 38.71
C GLN A 159 -7.72 -8.73 39.17
N GLU A 160 -8.67 -8.62 38.25
CA GLU A 160 -10.10 -8.68 38.55
C GLU A 160 -10.49 -10.07 39.07
N GLN A 161 -9.97 -11.14 38.47
CA GLN A 161 -10.18 -12.51 38.95
C GLN A 161 -9.59 -12.71 40.36
N ALA A 162 -8.39 -12.20 40.62
CA ALA A 162 -7.78 -12.25 41.94
C ALA A 162 -8.61 -11.47 42.98
N ALA A 163 -9.07 -10.26 42.62
CA ALA A 163 -9.94 -9.46 43.47
C ALA A 163 -11.27 -10.16 43.77
N GLN A 164 -11.87 -10.84 42.80
CA GLN A 164 -13.08 -11.66 43.00
C GLN A 164 -12.82 -12.85 43.94
N GLN A 165 -11.64 -13.47 43.88
CA GLN A 165 -11.28 -14.55 44.80
C GLN A 165 -11.03 -14.03 46.23
N MET A 166 -10.42 -12.85 46.38
CA MET A 166 -10.25 -12.17 47.68
C MET A 166 -11.60 -11.77 48.29
N GLU A 167 -12.54 -11.29 47.47
CA GLU A 167 -13.91 -10.99 47.86
C GLU A 167 -14.61 -12.26 48.38
N LYS A 168 -14.60 -13.36 47.60
CA LYS A 168 -15.24 -14.64 47.95
C LYS A 168 -14.64 -15.30 49.20
N SER A 169 -13.33 -15.27 49.35
CA SER A 169 -12.64 -15.82 50.53
C SER A 169 -12.97 -15.02 51.78
N SER A 170 -12.91 -13.68 51.70
CA SER A 170 -13.29 -12.80 52.80
C SER A 170 -14.79 -12.85 53.14
N GLN A 171 -15.64 -13.20 52.18
CA GLN A 171 -17.07 -13.37 52.40
C GLN A 171 -17.38 -14.57 53.31
N LYS A 172 -16.60 -15.66 53.19
CA LYS A 172 -16.73 -16.83 54.08
C LYS A 172 -16.42 -16.47 55.55
N ASP A 173 -15.45 -15.59 55.77
CA ASP A 173 -15.10 -15.10 57.11
C ASP A 173 -16.08 -14.03 57.66
N PHE A 174 -16.97 -13.52 56.81
CA PHE A 174 -17.92 -12.44 57.16
C PHE A 174 -19.35 -12.94 57.37
N VAL A 175 -19.70 -14.12 56.87
CA VAL A 175 -20.98 -14.77 57.20
C VAL A 175 -20.89 -15.22 58.66
N PRO A 176 -21.66 -14.64 59.59
CA PRO A 176 -21.71 -15.14 60.95
C PRO A 176 -22.25 -16.57 60.89
N ASP A 177 -21.59 -17.51 61.57
CA ASP A 177 -22.11 -18.86 61.77
C ASP A 177 -23.43 -18.76 62.56
N TYR A 178 -24.54 -18.56 61.84
CA TYR A 178 -25.88 -18.82 62.34
C TYR A 178 -26.16 -20.33 62.27
N THR A 179 -25.27 -21.13 62.85
CA THR A 179 -25.61 -22.46 63.32
C THR A 179 -25.51 -22.41 64.84
N GLY A 180 -26.65 -22.08 65.46
CA GLY A 180 -26.76 -22.00 66.91
C GLY A 180 -26.37 -23.33 67.54
N GLN A 181 -25.47 -23.29 68.51
CA GLN A 181 -25.26 -24.34 69.51
C GLN A 181 -24.79 -23.69 70.82
N GLY A 182 -25.56 -23.91 71.89
CA GLY A 182 -25.17 -23.67 73.29
C GLY A 182 -25.96 -22.60 74.00
#